data_AF-A0A2N0NBR1-F1
#
_entry.id   AF-A0A2N0NBR1-F1
#
_cell.length_a   1.000
_cell.length_b   1.000
_cell.length_c   1.000
_cell.angle_alpha   90.00
_cell.angle_beta   90.00
_cell.angle_gamma   90.00
#
_symmetry.space_group_name_H-M   'P 1'
#
loop_
_entity.id
_entity.type
_entity.pdbx_description
1 polymer ?
#
loop_
_entity_poly.entity_id
_entity_poly.type
_entity_poly.pdbx_seq_one_letter_code
_entity_poly.pdbx_strand_id
1 'polypeptide(L)'
;MTHLTIFYLLELLEPILHFLLIDKSLYPALFVSRLWYRCGATILWRRIELKGGEAENRTRLERFLKIVPGGGRKPVYSSKLTHLKITRYPSLSNKKIKGIVHTFQNIIHLDFEESTDCI
;
A
#
# COMPACT_ATOMS: atom_id res chain seq x y z
N MET A 1 -28.87 -18.21 0.55
CA MET A 1 -28.58 -17.82 1.95
C MET A 1 -27.08 -17.62 2.25
N THR A 2 -26.15 -18.15 1.44
CA THR A 2 -24.69 -18.02 1.62
C THR A 2 -24.13 -16.62 1.36
N HIS A 3 -24.79 -15.82 0.51
CA HIS A 3 -24.34 -14.47 0.17
C HIS A 3 -24.38 -13.55 1.40
N LEU A 4 -25.51 -13.45 2.11
CA LEU A 4 -25.64 -12.59 3.29
C LEU A 4 -24.61 -12.90 4.40
N THR A 5 -24.33 -14.17 4.66
CA THR A 5 -23.34 -14.57 5.69
C THR A 5 -21.93 -14.08 5.37
N ILE A 6 -21.57 -14.01 4.08
CA ILE A 6 -20.26 -13.50 3.65
C ILE A 6 -20.17 -11.97 3.85
N PHE A 7 -21.24 -11.21 3.58
CA PHE A 7 -21.24 -9.75 3.79
C PHE A 7 -21.11 -9.40 5.27
N TYR A 8 -21.92 -10.02 6.14
CA TYR A 8 -21.82 -9.78 7.59
C TYR A 8 -20.44 -10.13 8.14
N LEU A 9 -19.82 -11.21 7.63
CA LEU A 9 -18.49 -11.62 8.07
C LEU A 9 -17.38 -10.67 7.58
N LEU A 10 -17.50 -10.12 6.37
CA LEU A 10 -16.55 -9.13 5.85
C LEU A 10 -16.63 -7.79 6.60
N GLU A 11 -17.85 -7.31 6.86
CA GLU A 11 -18.09 -6.06 7.59
C GLU A 11 -17.60 -6.11 9.03
N LEU A 12 -17.64 -7.27 9.68
CA LEU A 12 -17.07 -7.46 11.02
C LEU A 12 -15.56 -7.68 10.99
N LEU A 13 -15.04 -8.31 9.93
CA LEU A 13 -13.62 -8.62 9.80
C LEU A 13 -12.78 -7.36 9.51
N GLU A 14 -13.27 -6.41 8.72
CA GLU A 14 -12.53 -5.16 8.45
C GLU A 14 -12.18 -4.37 9.73
N PRO A 15 -13.13 -4.09 10.65
CA PRO A 15 -12.84 -3.45 11.94
C PRO A 15 -11.84 -4.22 12.79
N ILE A 16 -11.94 -5.54 12.85
CA ILE A 16 -10.98 -6.39 13.59
C ILE A 16 -9.59 -6.22 13.01
N LEU A 17 -9.44 -6.33 11.69
CA LEU A 17 -8.15 -6.18 11.03
C LEU A 17 -7.61 -4.75 11.13
N HIS A 18 -8.48 -3.75 11.17
CA HIS A 18 -8.10 -2.35 11.41
C HIS A 18 -7.55 -2.17 12.83
N PHE A 19 -8.17 -2.78 13.83
CA PHE A 19 -7.65 -2.80 15.20
C PHE A 19 -6.26 -3.45 15.25
N LEU A 20 -6.09 -4.61 14.60
CA LEU A 20 -4.78 -5.27 14.49
C LEU A 20 -3.73 -4.43 13.74
N LEU A 21 -4.15 -3.60 12.78
CA LEU A 21 -3.23 -2.66 12.12
C LEU A 21 -2.70 -1.62 13.12
N ILE A 22 -3.59 -1.04 13.92
CA ILE A 22 -3.24 -0.05 14.95
C ILE A 22 -2.26 -0.67 15.96
N ASP A 23 -2.53 -1.91 16.38
CA ASP A 23 -1.68 -2.66 17.32
C ASP A 23 -0.41 -3.26 16.68
N LYS A 24 -0.14 -2.97 15.40
CA LYS A 24 1.01 -3.50 14.64
C LYS A 24 1.07 -5.03 14.59
N SER A 25 -0.05 -5.70 14.81
CA SER A 25 -0.20 -7.16 14.87
C SER A 25 -0.95 -7.74 13.65
N LEU A 26 -1.25 -6.90 12.65
CA LEU A 26 -1.93 -7.33 11.42
C LEU A 26 -1.13 -8.36 10.61
N TYR A 27 0.20 -8.29 10.61
CA TYR A 27 1.03 -9.17 9.76
C TYR A 27 0.82 -10.66 10.05
N PRO A 28 0.91 -11.15 11.30
CA PRO A 28 0.54 -12.52 11.65
C PRO A 28 -0.88 -12.91 11.18
N ALA A 29 -1.82 -11.98 11.28
CA ALA A 29 -3.23 -12.22 10.92
C ALA A 29 -3.42 -12.52 9.42
N LEU A 30 -2.51 -12.04 8.55
CA LEU A 30 -2.55 -12.34 7.12
C LEU A 30 -2.37 -13.83 6.80
N PHE A 31 -1.78 -14.61 7.72
CA PHE A 31 -1.47 -16.02 7.52
C PHE A 31 -2.55 -16.97 8.08
N VAL A 32 -3.60 -16.43 8.71
CA VAL A 32 -4.70 -17.23 9.29
C VAL A 32 -5.50 -17.95 8.20
N SER A 33 -5.87 -17.25 7.13
CA SER A 33 -6.61 -17.83 6.00
C SER A 33 -6.53 -16.96 4.76
N ARG A 34 -6.94 -17.50 3.60
CA ARG A 34 -7.04 -16.74 2.35
C ARG A 34 -7.99 -15.54 2.46
N LEU A 35 -9.05 -15.65 3.27
CA LEU A 35 -10.00 -14.56 3.47
C LEU A 35 -9.38 -13.42 4.27
N TRP A 36 -8.68 -13.75 5.36
CA TRP A 36 -7.95 -12.79 6.17
C TRP A 36 -6.83 -12.12 5.38
N TYR A 37 -6.09 -12.89 4.57
CA TYR A 37 -5.10 -12.34 3.64
C TYR A 37 -5.73 -11.31 2.68
N ARG A 38 -6.84 -11.66 2.03
CA ARG A 38 -7.51 -10.75 1.07
C ARG A 38 -7.94 -9.45 1.74
N CYS A 39 -8.59 -9.53 2.90
CA CYS A 39 -9.10 -8.35 3.61
C CYS A 39 -7.95 -7.52 4.20
N GLY A 40 -7.01 -8.18 4.89
CA GLY A 40 -5.86 -7.52 5.52
C GLY A 40 -4.92 -6.88 4.51
N ALA A 41 -4.67 -7.55 3.38
CA ALA A 41 -3.89 -6.96 2.29
C ALA A 41 -4.59 -5.70 1.76
N THR A 42 -5.91 -5.71 1.53
CA THR A 42 -6.59 -4.49 1.06
C THR A 42 -6.45 -3.33 2.04
N ILE A 43 -6.45 -3.58 3.34
CA ILE A 43 -6.22 -2.56 4.38
C ILE A 43 -4.78 -2.02 4.29
N LEU A 44 -3.78 -2.88 4.21
CA LEU A 44 -2.37 -2.48 4.06
C LEU A 44 -2.12 -1.68 2.78
N TRP A 45 -2.83 -1.99 1.70
CA TRP A 45 -2.72 -1.27 0.44
C TRP A 45 -3.40 0.10 0.46
N ARG A 46 -4.30 0.39 1.41
CA ARG A 46 -4.95 1.71 1.50
C ARG A 46 -3.97 2.82 1.84
N ARG A 47 -3.00 2.55 2.71
CA ARG A 47 -2.00 3.52 3.18
C ARG A 47 -0.60 2.89 3.10
N ILE A 48 0.25 3.45 2.24
CA ILE A 48 1.64 3.00 2.08
C ILE A 48 2.57 4.14 2.48
N GLU A 49 3.42 3.87 3.46
CA GLU A 49 4.45 4.78 3.93
C GLU A 49 5.82 4.11 3.76
N LEU A 50 6.72 4.78 3.05
CA LEU A 50 8.05 4.27 2.70
C LEU A 50 9.08 5.36 3.01
N LYS A 51 10.13 5.01 3.77
CA LYS A 51 11.17 5.96 4.21
C LYS A 51 12.54 5.51 3.69
N GLY A 52 13.17 6.27 2.81
CA GLY A 52 14.42 5.89 2.15
C GLY A 52 15.68 5.97 3.02
N GLY A 53 15.59 6.53 4.23
CA GLY A 53 16.75 6.80 5.10
C GLY A 53 17.44 5.58 5.73
N GLU A 54 16.84 4.39 5.68
CA GLU A 54 17.40 3.14 6.23
C GLU A 54 17.51 2.07 5.14
N ALA A 55 18.54 1.22 5.19
CA ALA A 55 18.85 0.24 4.13
C ALA A 55 17.71 -0.76 3.87
N GLU A 56 17.05 -1.25 4.93
CA GLU A 56 15.90 -2.15 4.80
C GLU A 56 14.71 -1.46 4.11
N ASN A 57 14.39 -0.24 4.55
CA ASN A 57 13.29 0.53 4.00
C ASN A 57 13.54 0.98 2.56
N ARG A 58 14.80 1.24 2.20
CA ARG A 58 15.22 1.50 0.82
C ARG A 58 14.97 0.29 -0.08
N THR A 59 15.27 -0.93 0.38
CA THR A 59 14.99 -2.15 -0.38
C THR A 59 13.49 -2.34 -0.62
N ARG A 60 12.65 -2.09 0.40
CA ARG A 60 11.19 -2.13 0.27
C ARG A 60 10.67 -1.09 -0.71
N LEU A 61 11.21 0.13 -0.65
CA LEU A 61 10.88 1.21 -1.58
C LEU A 61 11.27 0.88 -3.02
N GLU A 62 12.46 0.32 -3.25
CA GLU A 62 12.88 -0.10 -4.58
C GLU A 62 11.98 -1.22 -5.14
N ARG A 63 11.57 -2.18 -4.31
CA ARG A 63 10.57 -3.19 -4.70
C ARG A 63 9.22 -2.56 -5.03
N PHE A 64 8.79 -1.57 -4.25
CA PHE A 64 7.59 -0.80 -4.55
C PHE A 64 7.71 -0.03 -5.88
N LEU A 65 8.84 0.62 -6.14
CA LEU A 65 9.03 1.34 -7.40
C LEU A 65 9.14 0.40 -8.61
N LYS A 66 9.60 -0.85 -8.43
CA LYS A 66 9.58 -1.87 -9.49
C LYS A 66 8.17 -2.30 -9.90
N ILE A 67 7.19 -2.25 -8.98
CA ILE A 67 5.79 -2.56 -9.30
C ILE A 67 5.04 -1.37 -9.89
N VAL A 68 5.60 -0.15 -9.81
CA VAL A 68 5.09 1.02 -10.51
C VAL A 68 5.38 0.83 -12.00
N PRO A 69 4.37 0.64 -12.86
CA PRO A 69 4.57 0.42 -14.27
C PRO A 69 5.26 1.62 -14.94
N GLY A 70 6.33 1.29 -15.66
CA GLY A 70 6.66 1.87 -16.96
C GLY A 70 6.36 0.89 -18.10
N GLY A 71 5.49 -0.12 -17.90
CA GLY A 71 5.15 -1.17 -18.87
C GLY A 71 4.75 -2.56 -18.33
N GLY A 72 4.65 -2.77 -17.01
CA GLY A 72 4.32 -4.07 -16.38
C GLY A 72 2.85 -4.27 -15.97
N ARG A 73 2.50 -5.47 -15.47
CA ARG A 73 1.14 -5.81 -14.99
C ARG A 73 0.81 -5.04 -13.70
N LYS A 74 -0.33 -4.34 -13.70
CA LYS A 74 -0.84 -3.53 -12.59
C LYS A 74 -1.01 -4.37 -11.30
N PRO A 75 -0.62 -3.87 -10.11
CA PRO A 75 -0.89 -4.53 -8.84
C PRO A 75 -2.39 -4.77 -8.62
N VAL A 76 -2.75 -5.93 -8.05
CA VAL A 76 -4.15 -6.35 -7.80
C VAL A 76 -4.92 -5.29 -6.99
N TYR A 77 -4.28 -4.72 -5.98
CA TYR A 77 -4.88 -3.74 -5.06
C TYR A 77 -4.52 -2.29 -5.38
N SER A 78 -4.04 -2.02 -6.60
CA SER A 78 -3.67 -0.68 -7.04
C SER A 78 -4.79 0.36 -6.90
N SER A 79 -6.05 -0.03 -7.13
CA SER A 79 -7.20 0.86 -6.94
C SER A 79 -7.54 1.14 -5.47
N LYS A 80 -6.94 0.42 -4.52
CA LYS A 80 -7.18 0.62 -3.09
C LYS A 80 -6.23 1.63 -2.47
N LEU A 81 -5.12 1.96 -3.12
CA LEU A 81 -4.17 2.94 -2.61
C LEU A 81 -4.78 4.35 -2.63
N THR A 82 -4.91 4.94 -1.44
CA THR A 82 -5.47 6.27 -1.24
C THR A 82 -4.47 7.24 -0.62
N HIS A 83 -3.55 6.74 0.21
CA HIS A 83 -2.52 7.54 0.83
C HIS A 83 -1.15 6.92 0.54
N LEU A 84 -0.29 7.70 -0.10
CA LEU A 84 1.08 7.31 -0.39
C LEU A 84 2.02 8.39 0.16
N LYS A 85 2.96 7.97 1.02
CA LYS A 85 4.04 8.81 1.51
C LYS A 85 5.38 8.13 1.21
N ILE A 86 6.22 8.78 0.41
CA ILE A 86 7.60 8.35 0.16
C ILE A 86 8.49 9.48 0.67
N THR A 87 9.28 9.20 1.70
CA THR A 87 10.15 10.22 2.31
C THR A 87 11.62 9.86 2.22
N ARG A 88 12.50 10.85 2.31
CA ARG A 88 13.96 10.66 2.41
C ARG A 88 14.51 9.77 1.31
N TYR A 89 14.02 9.94 0.09
CA TYR A 89 14.49 9.20 -1.07
C TYR A 89 14.85 10.14 -2.22
N PRO A 90 15.98 10.87 -2.12
CA PRO A 90 16.32 11.97 -3.04
C PRO A 90 16.29 11.59 -4.53
N SER A 91 16.54 10.31 -4.84
CA SER A 91 16.51 9.75 -6.20
C SER A 91 15.10 9.48 -6.78
N LEU A 92 14.05 10.14 -6.29
CA LEU A 92 12.69 10.01 -6.83
C LEU A 92 12.51 10.88 -8.08
N SER A 93 12.80 10.32 -9.26
CA SER A 93 12.66 11.07 -10.51
C SER A 93 11.20 11.35 -10.91
N ASN A 94 10.98 12.44 -11.64
CA ASN A 94 9.67 12.80 -12.23
C ASN A 94 9.05 11.67 -13.07
N LYS A 95 9.88 10.85 -13.74
CA LYS A 95 9.42 9.67 -14.47
C LYS A 95 8.76 8.64 -13.54
N LYS A 96 9.34 8.39 -12.35
CA LYS A 96 8.77 7.49 -11.34
C LYS A 96 7.49 8.07 -10.76
N ILE A 97 7.47 9.38 -10.45
CA ILE A 97 6.28 10.07 -9.95
C ILE A 97 5.13 9.97 -10.95
N LYS A 98 5.38 10.24 -12.24
CA LYS A 98 4.38 10.09 -13.30
C LYS A 98 3.86 8.65 -13.39
N GLY A 99 4.75 7.66 -13.26
CA GLY A 99 4.36 6.24 -13.19
C GLY A 99 3.44 5.95 -12.00
N ILE A 100 3.76 6.46 -10.81
CA ILE A 100 2.96 6.28 -9.59
C ILE A 100 1.55 6.82 -9.82
N VAL A 101 1.43 8.07 -10.25
CA VAL A 101 0.13 8.75 -10.46
C VAL A 101 -0.69 8.04 -11.53
N HIS A 102 -0.05 7.59 -12.62
CA HIS A 102 -0.75 6.84 -13.68
C HIS A 102 -1.30 5.48 -13.18
N THR A 103 -0.61 4.85 -12.25
CA THR A 103 -0.93 3.50 -11.77
C THR A 103 -2.00 3.50 -10.69
N PHE A 104 -1.84 4.43 -9.76
CA PHE A 104 -2.64 4.55 -8.55
C PHE A 104 -3.53 5.79 -8.67
N GLN A 105 -4.61 5.63 -9.43
CA GLN A 105 -5.49 6.74 -9.82
C GLN A 105 -6.39 7.24 -8.67
N ASN A 106 -6.47 6.52 -7.56
CA ASN A 106 -7.35 6.82 -6.43
C ASN A 106 -6.60 7.46 -5.24
N ILE A 107 -5.37 7.94 -5.45
CA ILE A 107 -4.61 8.63 -4.41
C ILE A 107 -5.28 9.97 -4.11
N ILE A 108 -5.64 10.17 -2.85
CA ILE A 108 -6.16 11.44 -2.31
C ILE A 108 -5.10 12.19 -1.49
N HIS A 109 -4.09 11.48 -1.00
CA HIS A 109 -2.96 12.05 -0.26
C HIS A 109 -1.65 11.53 -0.83
N LEU A 110 -0.84 12.44 -1.37
CA LEU A 110 0.46 12.14 -1.96
C LEU A 110 1.52 13.04 -1.34
N ASP A 111 2.54 12.44 -0.74
CA ASP A 111 3.63 13.15 -0.07
C ASP A 111 5.00 12.58 -0.49
N PHE A 112 5.90 13.46 -0.92
CA PHE A 112 7.26 13.16 -1.37
C PHE A 112 8.34 13.93 -0.58
N GLU A 113 8.06 14.30 0.67
CA GLU A 113 8.96 15.03 1.58
C GLU A 113 10.42 14.51 1.54
N GLU A 114 11.39 15.42 1.36
CA GLU A 114 12.83 15.11 1.27
C GLU A 114 13.18 14.03 0.22
N SER A 115 12.36 13.87 -0.83
CA SER A 115 12.55 12.81 -1.84
C SER A 115 12.70 13.31 -3.27
N THR A 116 12.43 14.58 -3.53
CA THR A 116 12.75 15.21 -4.81
C THR A 116 14.05 15.98 -4.65
N ASP A 117 14.94 15.90 -5.65
CA ASP A 117 16.11 16.80 -5.71
C ASP A 117 15.62 18.25 -5.59
N CYS A 118 16.23 19.02 -4.69
CA CYS A 118 15.98 20.46 -4.61
C CYS A 118 16.32 21.08 -5.97
N ILE A 119 15.34 21.73 -6.60
CA ILE A 119 15.61 22.68 -7.70
C ILE A 119 16.28 23.91 -7.12
#